data_AF-A0A357ATI2-F1
#
_entry.id   AF-A0A357ATI2-F1
#
_cell.length_a   1.000
_cell.length_b   1.000
_cell.length_c   1.000
_cell.angle_alpha   90.00
_cell.angle_beta   90.00
_cell.angle_gamma   90.00
#
_symmetry.space_group_name_H-M   'P 1'
#
loop_
_entity.id
_entity.type
_entity.pdbx_description
1 polymer ?
#
loop_
_entity_poly.entity_id
_entity_poly.type
_entity_poly.pdbx_seq_one_letter_code
_entity_poly.pdbx_strand_id
1 'polypeptide(L)'
;MNKAYDLTRRGFLKFAGAATAVALVGVNFVKDASAAAMDFVGKRQTSVYGTDANSKVYKLRKSQDNPMIQKIYAKDGFLADGPCGHKSHELLHTRYFDRSAAVAAAKAKGIKLKV
;
A
#
# COMPACT_ATOMS: atom_id res chain seq x y z
N MET A 1 -46.80 13.71 5.39
CA MET A 1 -46.34 14.13 4.05
C MET A 1 -45.59 12.96 3.42
N ASN A 2 -46.28 12.12 2.66
CA ASN A 2 -45.65 10.98 1.97
C ASN A 2 -45.20 11.46 0.59
N LYS A 3 -43.89 11.62 0.38
CA LYS A 3 -43.35 11.82 -0.97
C LYS A 3 -43.59 10.51 -1.73
N ALA A 4 -44.46 10.54 -2.73
CA ALA A 4 -44.59 9.45 -3.69
C ALA A 4 -43.24 9.35 -4.43
N TYR A 5 -42.47 8.31 -4.15
CA TYR A 5 -41.28 7.99 -4.92
C TYR A 5 -41.75 7.60 -6.32
N ASP A 6 -41.42 8.42 -7.31
CA ASP A 6 -41.80 8.18 -8.71
C ASP A 6 -40.91 7.06 -9.29
N LEU A 7 -41.23 5.82 -8.91
CA LEU A 7 -40.46 4.64 -9.26
C LEU A 7 -40.76 4.28 -10.71
N THR A 8 -39.91 4.74 -11.63
CA THR A 8 -40.04 4.39 -13.05
C THR A 8 -40.04 2.86 -13.23
N ARG A 9 -40.82 2.36 -14.19
CA ARG A 9 -40.89 0.92 -14.54
C ARG A 9 -39.50 0.31 -14.76
N ARG A 10 -38.59 1.09 -15.35
CA ARG A 10 -37.18 0.72 -15.56
C ARG A 10 -36.41 0.61 -14.24
N GLY A 11 -36.65 1.51 -13.29
CA GLY A 11 -36.10 1.42 -11.93
C GLY A 11 -36.61 0.19 -11.18
N PHE A 12 -37.90 -0.12 -11.30
CA PHE A 12 -38.49 -1.32 -10.70
C PHE A 12 -37.87 -2.61 -11.27
N LEU A 13 -37.78 -2.75 -12.59
CA LEU A 13 -37.18 -3.93 -13.22
C LEU A 13 -35.70 -4.13 -12.84
N LYS A 14 -34.93 -3.05 -12.71
CA LYS A 14 -33.54 -3.11 -12.26
C LYS A 14 -33.42 -3.56 -10.81
N PHE A 15 -34.27 -3.02 -9.93
CA PHE A 15 -34.28 -3.38 -8.52
C PHE A 15 -34.71 -4.84 -8.31
N ALA A 16 -35.79 -5.27 -8.97
CA ALA A 16 -36.26 -6.65 -8.91
C ALA A 16 -35.21 -7.63 -9.44
N GLY A 17 -34.57 -7.31 -10.58
CA GLY A 17 -33.48 -8.13 -11.12
C GLY A 17 -32.29 -8.25 -10.16
N ALA A 18 -31.87 -7.14 -9.53
CA ALA A 18 -30.80 -7.16 -8.53
C ALA A 18 -31.20 -7.95 -7.27
N ALA A 19 -32.43 -7.79 -6.77
CA ALA A 19 -32.93 -8.51 -5.62
C ALA A 19 -33.00 -10.03 -5.88
N THR A 20 -33.48 -10.44 -7.05
CA THR A 20 -33.52 -11.85 -7.45
C THR A 20 -32.11 -12.42 -7.59
N ALA A 21 -31.16 -11.67 -8.14
CA ALA A 21 -29.76 -12.09 -8.23
C ALA A 21 -29.13 -12.29 -6.84
N VAL A 22 -29.38 -11.36 -5.90
CA VAL A 22 -28.93 -11.50 -4.51
C VAL A 22 -29.61 -12.67 -3.80
N ALA A 23 -30.89 -12.94 -4.08
CA ALA A 23 -31.62 -14.08 -3.51
C ALA A 23 -31.11 -15.43 -4.04
N LEU A 24 -30.76 -15.51 -5.33
CA LEU A 24 -30.22 -16.71 -5.97
C LEU A 24 -28.80 -17.05 -5.50
N VAL A 25 -27.93 -16.03 -5.39
CA VAL A 25 -26.49 -16.22 -5.13
C VAL A 25 -26.13 -16.01 -3.65
N GLY A 26 -26.99 -15.32 -2.90
CA GLY A 26 -26.82 -15.04 -1.48
C GLY A 26 -26.04 -13.76 -1.20
N VAL A 27 -26.37 -13.11 -0.08
CA VAL A 27 -25.74 -11.85 0.37
C VAL A 27 -24.25 -12.04 0.68
N ASN A 28 -23.85 -13.21 1.17
CA ASN A 28 -22.45 -13.50 1.50
C ASN A 28 -21.56 -13.52 0.25
N PHE A 29 -22.02 -14.14 -0.84
CA PHE A 29 -21.28 -14.15 -2.10
C PHE A 29 -21.08 -12.74 -2.67
N VAL A 30 -22.11 -11.88 -2.60
CA VAL A 30 -22.01 -10.49 -3.07
C VAL A 30 -21.01 -9.69 -2.22
N LYS A 31 -20.99 -9.91 -0.91
CA LYS A 31 -19.99 -9.31 -0.01
C LYS A 31 -18.58 -9.76 -0.35
N ASP A 32 -18.38 -11.05 -0.56
CA ASP A 32 -17.07 -11.63 -0.88
C ASP A 32 -16.57 -11.16 -2.26
N ALA A 33 -17.45 -11.12 -3.26
CA ALA A 33 -17.12 -10.61 -4.58
C ALA A 33 -16.77 -9.11 -4.56
N SER A 34 -17.50 -8.31 -3.79
CA SER A 34 -17.21 -6.89 -3.59
C SER A 34 -15.88 -6.69 -2.85
N ALA A 35 -15.63 -7.46 -1.81
CA ALA A 35 -14.35 -7.45 -1.09
C ALA A 35 -13.19 -7.85 -2.02
N ALA A 36 -13.34 -8.89 -2.82
CA ALA A 36 -12.33 -9.33 -3.80
C ALA A 36 -12.10 -8.32 -4.94
N ALA A 37 -13.12 -7.53 -5.29
CA ALA A 37 -13.00 -6.43 -6.24
C ALA A 37 -12.23 -5.25 -5.65
N MET A 38 -12.36 -5.00 -4.34
CA MET A 38 -11.65 -3.94 -3.63
C MET A 38 -10.25 -4.35 -3.14
N ASP A 39 -9.91 -5.64 -3.19
CA ASP A 39 -8.61 -6.17 -2.74
C ASP A 39 -7.45 -5.95 -3.75
N PHE A 40 -7.26 -4.72 -4.18
CA PHE A 40 -6.11 -4.37 -5.03
C PHE A 40 -4.80 -4.36 -4.24
N VAL A 41 -4.86 -4.02 -2.95
CA VAL A 41 -3.67 -3.95 -2.09
C VAL A 41 -3.13 -5.35 -1.82
N GLY A 42 -3.98 -6.32 -1.47
CA GLY A 42 -3.57 -7.70 -1.24
C GLY A 42 -3.01 -8.36 -2.49
N LYS A 43 -3.61 -8.09 -3.66
CA LYS A 43 -3.08 -8.55 -4.96
C LYS A 43 -1.68 -7.99 -5.26
N ARG A 44 -1.46 -6.69 -5.03
CA ARG A 44 -0.15 -6.07 -5.22
C ARG A 44 0.90 -6.65 -4.28
N GLN A 45 0.55 -6.81 -3.00
CA GLN A 45 1.45 -7.42 -2.01
C GLN A 45 1.82 -8.86 -2.40
N THR A 46 0.81 -9.68 -2.71
CA THR A 46 1.01 -11.08 -3.12
C THR A 46 1.88 -11.17 -4.37
N SER A 47 1.68 -10.28 -5.35
CA SER A 47 2.51 -10.24 -6.56
C SER A 47 3.97 -9.92 -6.26
N VAL A 48 4.24 -8.96 -5.37
CA VAL A 48 5.61 -8.58 -4.98
C VAL A 48 6.30 -9.74 -4.27
N TYR A 49 5.65 -10.34 -3.27
CA TYR A 49 6.21 -11.48 -2.54
C TYR A 49 6.35 -12.74 -3.41
N GLY A 50 5.39 -12.99 -4.31
CA GLY A 50 5.48 -14.08 -5.28
C GLY A 50 6.66 -13.91 -6.23
N THR A 51 7.00 -12.67 -6.58
CA THR A 51 8.19 -12.37 -7.39
C THR A 51 9.47 -12.58 -6.59
N ASP A 52 9.55 -12.07 -5.35
CA ASP A 52 10.69 -12.30 -4.45
C ASP A 52 10.98 -13.79 -4.22
N ALA A 53 9.94 -14.59 -3.98
CA ALA A 53 10.08 -16.03 -3.75
C ALA A 53 10.47 -16.81 -5.01
N ASN A 54 10.29 -16.24 -6.20
CA ASN A 54 10.55 -16.92 -7.46
C ASN A 54 12.04 -16.85 -7.84
N SER A 55 12.74 -17.96 -7.60
CA SER A 55 14.17 -18.12 -7.94
C SER A 55 14.48 -18.02 -9.44
N LYS A 56 13.47 -18.17 -10.32
CA LYS A 56 13.64 -17.93 -11.76
C LYS A 56 13.72 -16.44 -12.09
N VAL A 57 13.12 -15.57 -11.27
CA VAL A 57 13.16 -14.12 -11.44
C VAL A 57 14.32 -13.53 -10.64
N TYR A 58 14.33 -13.72 -9.32
CA TYR A 58 15.41 -13.27 -8.45
C TYR A 58 16.30 -14.44 -8.04
N LYS A 59 17.48 -14.54 -8.69
CA LYS A 59 18.49 -15.56 -8.37
C LYS A 59 19.15 -15.33 -7.02
N LEU A 60 19.29 -14.07 -6.61
CA LEU A 60 19.84 -13.65 -5.32
C LEU A 60 18.74 -12.95 -4.54
N ARG A 61 18.43 -13.43 -3.34
CA ARG A 61 17.34 -12.89 -2.50
C ARG A 61 17.82 -12.06 -1.33
N LYS A 62 19.05 -12.28 -0.86
CA LYS A 62 19.61 -11.57 0.28
C LYS A 62 20.52 -10.45 -0.21
N SER A 63 20.37 -9.26 0.37
CA SER A 63 21.11 -8.07 -0.07
C SER A 63 22.63 -8.23 0.05
N GLN A 64 23.11 -8.98 1.06
CA GLN A 64 24.54 -9.25 1.27
C GLN A 64 25.16 -10.19 0.22
N ASP A 65 24.34 -10.96 -0.51
CA ASP A 65 24.81 -11.87 -1.56
C ASP A 65 24.97 -11.14 -2.90
N ASN A 66 24.58 -9.86 -2.99
CA ASN A 66 24.68 -9.09 -4.22
C ASN A 66 26.16 -8.76 -4.54
N PRO A 67 26.70 -9.26 -5.67
CA PRO A 67 28.12 -9.09 -6.01
C PRO A 67 28.51 -7.62 -6.24
N MET A 68 27.57 -6.79 -6.71
CA MET A 68 27.84 -5.35 -6.89
C MET A 68 27.97 -4.63 -5.55
N ILE A 69 27.16 -5.01 -4.55
CA ILE A 69 27.25 -4.46 -3.19
C ILE A 69 28.54 -4.92 -2.51
N GLN A 70 28.88 -6.21 -2.65
CA GLN A 70 30.15 -6.74 -2.13
C GLN A 70 31.35 -6.01 -2.73
N LYS A 71 31.33 -5.69 -4.03
CA LYS A 71 32.39 -4.92 -4.69
C LYS A 71 32.50 -3.49 -4.16
N ILE A 72 31.38 -2.82 -3.89
CA ILE A 72 31.39 -1.45 -3.36
C ILE A 72 32.01 -1.39 -1.95
N TYR A 73 31.75 -2.40 -1.12
CA TYR A 73 32.25 -2.51 0.26
C TYR A 73 33.55 -3.32 0.39
N ALA A 74 34.16 -3.74 -0.73
CA ALA A 74 35.45 -4.41 -0.69
C ALA A 74 36.55 -3.46 -0.17
N LYS A 75 37.70 -4.01 0.22
CA LYS A 75 38.82 -3.23 0.77
C LYS A 75 39.38 -2.21 -0.23
N ASP A 76 39.32 -2.52 -1.51
CA ASP A 76 39.65 -1.66 -2.66
C ASP A 76 38.43 -0.92 -3.23
N GLY A 77 37.27 -1.08 -2.58
CA GLY A 77 36.00 -0.49 -2.98
C GLY A 77 35.83 0.96 -2.53
N PHE A 78 34.78 1.61 -3.04
CA PHE A 78 34.48 3.00 -2.74
C PHE A 78 34.07 3.23 -1.27
N LEU A 79 33.36 2.27 -0.67
CA LEU A 79 32.92 2.27 0.72
C LEU A 79 33.71 1.25 1.55
N ALA A 80 35.04 1.25 1.41
CA ALA A 80 35.93 0.29 2.08
C ALA A 80 35.83 0.28 3.61
N ASP A 81 35.42 1.39 4.24
CA ASP A 81 35.20 1.50 5.69
C ASP A 81 34.03 0.62 6.19
N GLY A 82 33.24 0.06 5.27
CA GLY A 82 32.14 -0.83 5.59
C GLY A 82 30.81 -0.10 5.85
N PRO A 83 29.76 -0.87 6.19
CA PRO A 83 28.48 -0.32 6.64
C PRO A 83 28.67 0.60 7.84
N CYS A 84 27.98 1.74 7.86
CA CYS A 84 28.15 2.79 8.88
C CYS A 84 29.56 3.42 8.96
N GLY A 85 30.43 3.20 7.97
CA GLY A 85 31.70 3.94 7.84
C GLY A 85 31.51 5.43 7.56
N HIS A 86 32.59 6.22 7.60
CA HIS A 86 32.51 7.68 7.48
C HIS A 86 31.85 8.14 6.18
N LYS A 87 32.33 7.64 5.03
CA LYS A 87 31.73 7.92 3.71
C LYS A 87 30.28 7.44 3.61
N SER A 88 29.96 6.28 4.18
CA SER A 88 28.61 5.73 4.21
C SER A 88 27.66 6.63 5.00
N HIS A 89 28.12 7.18 6.14
CA HIS A 89 27.33 8.10 6.94
C HIS A 89 27.13 9.45 6.25
N GLU A 90 28.15 9.96 5.54
CA GLU A 90 28.05 11.21 4.80
C GLU A 90 27.07 11.12 3.62
N LEU A 91 27.12 10.01 2.87
CA LEU A 91 26.39 9.88 1.61
C LEU A 91 25.04 9.16 1.72
N LEU A 92 24.94 8.17 2.61
CA LEU A 92 23.78 7.26 2.67
C LEU A 92 22.91 7.48 3.92
N HIS A 93 23.45 8.13 4.96
CA HIS A 93 22.68 8.45 6.16
C HIS A 93 22.16 9.89 6.10
N THR A 94 21.09 10.15 6.85
CA THR A 94 20.47 11.46 6.91
C THR A 94 19.98 11.75 8.33
N ARG A 95 19.55 12.98 8.57
CA ARG A 95 19.03 13.44 9.85
C ARG A 95 17.59 13.92 9.71
N TYR A 96 16.84 13.74 10.78
CA TYR A 96 15.50 14.31 10.91
C TYR A 96 15.57 15.69 11.53
N PHE A 97 14.57 16.52 11.24
CA PHE A 97 14.39 17.83 11.84
C PHE A 97 13.03 17.88 12.52
N ASP A 98 12.98 18.49 13.71
CA ASP A 98 11.70 18.69 14.39
C ASP A 98 10.82 19.67 13.60
N ARG A 99 9.58 19.25 13.32
CA ARG A 99 8.55 20.03 12.61
C ARG A 99 7.31 20.27 13.48
N SER A 100 7.40 20.02 14.78
CA SER A 100 6.32 20.19 15.76
C SER A 100 5.77 21.62 15.83
N ALA A 101 6.61 22.63 15.56
CA ALA A 101 6.23 24.04 15.59
C ALA A 101 5.03 24.38 14.67
N ALA A 102 4.97 23.79 13.48
CA ALA A 102 3.86 24.01 12.55
C ALA A 102 2.54 23.43 13.07
N VAL A 103 2.61 22.27 13.72
CA VAL A 103 1.47 21.61 14.36
C VAL A 103 0.98 22.44 15.55
N ALA A 104 1.90 22.96 16.37
CA ALA A 104 1.58 23.85 17.49
C ALA A 104 0.90 25.14 17.02
N ALA A 105 1.42 25.76 15.97
CA ALA A 105 0.81 26.96 15.37
C ALA A 105 -0.59 26.69 14.78
N ALA A 106 -0.79 25.54 14.13
CA ALA A 106 -2.11 25.15 13.61
C ALA A 106 -3.13 24.95 14.74
N LYS A 107 -2.73 24.28 15.83
CA LYS A 107 -3.57 24.12 17.03
C LYS A 107 -3.89 25.46 17.70
N ALA A 108 -2.91 26.37 17.80
CA ALA A 108 -3.11 27.71 18.35
C ALA A 108 -4.11 28.55 17.52
N LYS A 109 -4.18 28.32 16.21
CA LYS A 109 -5.20 28.90 15.31
C LYS A 109 -6.56 28.20 15.38
N GLY A 110 -6.75 27.23 16.29
CA GLY A 110 -8.00 26.50 16.47
C GLY A 110 -8.26 25.39 15.45
N ILE A 111 -7.27 25.02 14.62
CA ILE A 111 -7.42 23.95 13.63
C ILE A 111 -7.42 22.60 14.35
N LYS A 112 -8.55 21.89 14.29
CA LYS A 112 -8.67 20.52 14.81
C LYS A 112 -8.02 19.55 13.81
N LEU A 113 -6.81 19.12 14.13
CA LEU A 113 -6.12 18.07 13.37
C LEU A 113 -6.79 16.73 13.69
N LYS A 114 -7.20 16.02 12.64
CA LYS A 114 -7.62 14.62 12.74
C LYS A 114 -6.34 13.78 12.74
N VAL A 115 -5.75 13.67 13.93
CA VAL A 115 -4.63 12.74 14.18
C VAL A 115 -5.22 11.34 14.31
#